data_AF-A0A0G4IAW4-F1
#
_entry.id   AF-A0A0G4IAW4-F1
#
_cell.length_a   1.000
_cell.length_b   1.000
_cell.length_c   1.000
_cell.angle_alpha   90.00
_cell.angle_beta   90.00
_cell.angle_gamma   90.00
#
_symmetry.space_group_name_H-M   'P 1'
#
loop_
_entity.id
_entity.type
_entity.pdbx_description
1 polymer ?
#
loop_
_entity_poly.entity_id
_entity_poly.type
_entity_poly.pdbx_seq_one_letter_code
_entity_poly.pdbx_strand_id
1 'polypeptide(L)'
;MKGLSCPLWSFVVLLTFWHSPAASGYELFGLGDFHGDESFFIKSMLSTGKFILDEDADIQWREDAEDEDFEIVITGDYVDRGEKGLTIIKTLMRLHEDWEDKLIPMVGNHEEFILMLSPDRNDGARDEYDDWPMRERAAGVLGVGDSAEAVEWLRERPVVFVSRSKILFAHGGVSPNIATKALQIAARKSSSSSTSERQKKAIGVINRVAKTHYELLGKCIEQYVIEQAKDDEDDDVEELVEKLEEKNEELEECDDDDEDDISEEIESIEHRLRRAAADWALKESDGSLTRLFQRAKKTNDCPKKPWPLATDTSAPGKYQSHDNGVTWWRGLGNLPSRLKEKKNEKLKFRSLEKEHTRTCNDVHTVNNKLGLKGQAVGHTTWRFMVDLCPGKNSPGPTVSLDVSPKECQRKGKKNDDPESCGFAEDSFNDYLTNNKRTKMQDKKYAPQSFHLEEGGTPERCLLQPFQESKVDEIEEGTRVDDDWEIDTNKPVAIECHPLVDVRKLVETL
;
A
#
# COMPACT_ATOMS: atom_id res chain seq x y z
N MET A 1 -63.95 -43.88 -37.00
CA MET A 1 -63.05 -44.76 -36.23
C MET A 1 -61.62 -44.49 -36.68
N LYS A 2 -60.75 -44.13 -35.71
CA LYS A 2 -59.29 -44.31 -35.55
C LYS A 2 -58.44 -44.55 -36.83
N GLY A 3 -57.33 -43.88 -37.10
CA GLY A 3 -56.48 -42.98 -36.32
C GLY A 3 -55.07 -43.03 -36.94
N LEU A 4 -54.56 -41.92 -37.45
CA LEU A 4 -53.20 -41.80 -38.00
C LEU A 4 -52.35 -41.05 -36.97
N SER A 5 -51.42 -41.76 -36.34
CA SER A 5 -50.42 -41.21 -35.43
C SER A 5 -49.22 -40.70 -36.23
N CYS A 6 -48.92 -39.41 -36.12
CA CYS A 6 -47.69 -38.80 -36.61
C CYS A 6 -46.74 -38.61 -35.40
N PRO A 7 -45.48 -39.07 -35.44
CA PRO A 7 -44.55 -38.87 -34.34
C PRO A 7 -44.02 -37.43 -34.38
N LEU A 8 -44.28 -36.66 -33.32
CA LEU A 8 -43.57 -35.40 -33.07
C LEU A 8 -42.11 -35.73 -32.76
N TRP A 9 -41.21 -35.35 -33.66
CA TRP A 9 -39.78 -35.24 -33.37
C TRP A 9 -39.56 -33.89 -32.67
N SER A 10 -39.34 -33.93 -31.35
CA SER A 10 -38.88 -32.77 -30.59
C SER A 10 -37.42 -32.49 -30.97
N PHE A 11 -37.20 -31.49 -31.81
CA PHE A 11 -35.88 -30.87 -31.97
C PHE A 11 -35.57 -30.07 -30.70
N VAL A 12 -34.73 -30.64 -29.82
CA VAL A 12 -34.06 -29.87 -28.77
C VAL A 12 -32.98 -29.05 -29.48
N VAL A 13 -33.27 -27.77 -29.73
CA VAL A 13 -32.25 -26.80 -30.14
C VAL A 13 -31.45 -26.48 -28.89
N LEU A 14 -30.32 -27.17 -28.69
CA LEU A 14 -29.28 -26.72 -27.76
C LEU A 14 -28.71 -25.41 -28.33
N LEU A 15 -29.27 -24.28 -27.91
CA LEU A 15 -28.62 -22.97 -28.05
C LEU A 15 -27.45 -22.95 -27.08
N THR A 16 -26.31 -23.51 -27.49
CA THR A 16 -25.03 -23.18 -26.85
C THR A 16 -24.77 -21.71 -27.16
N PHE A 17 -25.13 -20.83 -26.23
CA PHE A 17 -24.62 -19.47 -26.21
C PHE A 17 -23.11 -19.54 -25.98
N TRP A 18 -22.36 -19.77 -27.06
CA TRP A 18 -20.97 -19.36 -27.13
C TRP A 18 -20.99 -17.85 -26.97
N HIS A 19 -20.86 -17.39 -25.73
CA HIS A 19 -20.34 -16.06 -25.48
C HIS A 19 -18.98 -16.07 -26.18
N SER A 20 -18.89 -15.40 -27.32
CA SER A 20 -17.57 -15.00 -27.81
C SER A 20 -16.93 -14.31 -26.63
N PRO A 21 -15.80 -14.81 -26.08
CA PRO A 21 -15.07 -14.05 -25.10
C PRO A 21 -14.78 -12.73 -25.80
N ALA A 22 -15.42 -11.65 -25.33
CA ALA A 22 -14.99 -10.32 -25.71
C ALA A 22 -13.51 -10.33 -25.38
N ALA A 23 -12.64 -10.12 -26.37
CA ALA A 23 -11.20 -10.13 -26.16
C ALA A 23 -10.94 -9.19 -24.97
N SER A 24 -10.64 -9.77 -23.81
CA SER A 24 -10.54 -9.04 -22.56
C SER A 24 -9.39 -8.06 -22.76
N GLY A 25 -9.72 -6.78 -22.88
CA GLY A 25 -8.71 -5.74 -22.95
C GLY A 25 -7.89 -5.74 -21.67
N TYR A 26 -6.67 -5.23 -21.75
CA TYR A 26 -5.85 -5.05 -20.55
C TYR A 26 -6.55 -4.11 -19.57
N GLU A 27 -6.68 -4.54 -18.31
CA GLU A 27 -7.26 -3.76 -17.21
C GLU A 27 -6.19 -3.37 -16.18
N LEU A 28 -6.31 -2.16 -15.63
CA LEU A 28 -5.41 -1.67 -14.59
C LEU A 28 -6.20 -1.13 -13.41
N PHE A 29 -5.97 -1.72 -12.24
CA PHE A 29 -6.55 -1.31 -10.98
C PHE A 29 -5.50 -0.60 -10.11
N GLY A 30 -5.90 0.50 -9.48
CA GLY A 30 -5.10 1.23 -8.51
C GLY A 30 -5.84 1.33 -7.17
N LEU A 31 -5.21 0.86 -6.10
CA LEU A 31 -5.74 0.89 -4.74
C LEU A 31 -4.86 1.80 -3.85
N GLY A 32 -5.51 2.59 -3.00
CA GLY A 32 -4.86 3.55 -2.11
C GLY A 32 -4.62 3.04 -0.69
N ASP A 33 -4.46 3.99 0.23
CA ASP A 33 -4.16 3.78 1.64
C ASP A 33 -5.27 2.98 2.37
N PHE A 34 -4.92 1.84 2.97
CA PHE A 34 -5.84 1.05 3.81
C PHE A 34 -5.66 1.31 5.30
N HIS A 35 -4.45 1.67 5.73
CA HIS A 35 -4.13 2.01 7.11
C HIS A 35 -4.64 0.99 8.15
N GLY A 36 -4.31 -0.28 7.99
CA GLY A 36 -4.65 -1.33 8.96
C GLY A 36 -6.14 -1.63 9.07
N ASP A 37 -6.98 -1.14 8.15
CA ASP A 37 -8.40 -1.45 8.06
C ASP A 37 -8.63 -2.64 7.13
N GLU A 38 -8.61 -3.84 7.71
CA GLU A 38 -8.76 -5.11 6.99
C GLU A 38 -10.10 -5.19 6.25
N SER A 39 -11.18 -4.71 6.86
CA SER A 39 -12.50 -4.68 6.22
C SER A 39 -12.49 -3.81 4.96
N PHE A 40 -11.85 -2.65 5.01
CA PHE A 40 -11.71 -1.77 3.86
C PHE A 40 -10.77 -2.36 2.79
N PHE A 41 -9.68 -2.99 3.22
CA PHE A 41 -8.78 -3.74 2.34
C PHE A 41 -9.51 -4.84 1.57
N ILE A 42 -10.18 -5.78 2.25
CA ILE A 42 -10.89 -6.90 1.62
C ILE A 42 -11.92 -6.38 0.62
N LYS A 43 -12.73 -5.39 1.02
CA LYS A 43 -13.73 -4.82 0.11
C LYS A 43 -13.07 -4.16 -1.11
N SER A 44 -11.99 -3.40 -0.93
CA SER A 44 -11.27 -2.78 -2.06
C SER A 44 -10.69 -3.82 -3.03
N MET A 45 -10.26 -4.96 -2.52
CA MET A 45 -9.80 -6.08 -3.35
C MET A 45 -10.98 -6.71 -4.11
N LEU A 46 -12.08 -7.05 -3.42
CA LEU A 46 -13.30 -7.58 -4.05
C LEU A 46 -13.88 -6.64 -5.13
N SER A 47 -13.72 -5.32 -4.98
CA SER A 47 -14.18 -4.33 -5.97
C SER A 47 -13.44 -4.34 -7.31
N THR A 48 -12.36 -5.11 -7.42
CA THR A 48 -11.69 -5.36 -8.70
C THR A 48 -12.38 -6.46 -9.51
N GLY A 49 -13.26 -7.24 -8.87
CA GLY A 49 -13.86 -8.43 -9.46
C GLY A 49 -12.89 -9.60 -9.65
N LYS A 50 -11.62 -9.48 -9.22
CA LYS A 50 -10.57 -10.50 -9.39
C LYS A 50 -10.42 -11.44 -8.19
N PHE A 51 -11.12 -11.14 -7.10
CA PHE A 51 -11.07 -11.90 -5.86
C PHE A 51 -12.45 -12.36 -5.43
N ILE A 52 -12.47 -13.44 -4.65
CA ILE A 52 -13.63 -13.99 -3.95
C ILE A 52 -13.26 -14.24 -2.48
N LEU A 53 -14.25 -14.55 -1.66
CA LEU A 53 -14.01 -15.09 -0.32
C LEU A 53 -14.24 -16.60 -0.36
N ASP A 54 -13.38 -17.36 0.29
CA ASP A 54 -13.57 -18.80 0.46
C ASP A 54 -14.51 -19.14 1.64
N GLU A 55 -14.59 -20.42 2.00
CA GLU A 55 -15.44 -20.92 3.09
C GLU A 55 -15.03 -20.38 4.48
N ASP A 56 -13.76 -20.02 4.66
CA ASP A 56 -13.21 -19.47 5.90
C ASP A 56 -13.26 -17.92 5.90
N ALA A 57 -13.90 -17.33 4.87
CA ALA A 57 -13.93 -15.90 4.60
C ALA A 57 -12.56 -15.27 4.32
N ASP A 58 -11.57 -16.09 3.94
CA ASP A 58 -10.29 -15.62 3.47
C ASP A 58 -10.39 -15.17 2.01
N ILE A 59 -9.73 -14.07 1.68
CA ILE A 59 -9.72 -13.56 0.33
C ILE A 59 -8.84 -14.43 -0.58
N GLN A 60 -9.37 -14.87 -1.70
CA GLN A 60 -8.66 -15.69 -2.68
C GLN A 60 -8.77 -15.09 -4.07
N TRP A 61 -7.81 -15.41 -4.94
CA TRP A 61 -7.97 -15.17 -6.37
C TRP A 61 -9.17 -15.94 -6.91
N ARG A 62 -9.90 -15.31 -7.84
CA ARG A 62 -10.93 -16.01 -8.61
C ARG A 62 -10.23 -16.94 -9.62
N GLU A 63 -10.62 -18.21 -9.70
CA GLU A 63 -9.90 -19.24 -10.47
C GLU A 63 -9.66 -18.88 -11.95
N ASP A 64 -10.61 -18.21 -12.60
CA ASP A 64 -10.54 -17.80 -14.00
C ASP A 64 -9.85 -16.44 -14.22
N ALA A 65 -9.44 -15.74 -13.16
CA ALA A 65 -8.75 -14.45 -13.29
C ALA A 65 -7.30 -14.62 -13.81
N GLU A 66 -6.70 -15.82 -13.73
CA GLU A 66 -5.33 -16.04 -14.22
C GLU A 66 -5.22 -15.73 -15.72
N ASP A 67 -6.23 -16.16 -16.47
CA ASP A 67 -6.33 -16.02 -17.92
C ASP A 67 -6.66 -14.58 -18.37
N GLU A 68 -7.10 -13.72 -17.43
CA GLU A 68 -7.44 -12.34 -17.72
C GLU A 68 -6.21 -11.44 -17.75
N ASP A 69 -6.23 -10.45 -18.64
CA ASP A 69 -5.11 -9.51 -18.78
C ASP A 69 -5.28 -8.30 -17.86
N PHE A 70 -4.67 -8.30 -16.68
CA PHE A 70 -4.77 -7.16 -15.75
C PHE A 70 -3.52 -6.92 -14.88
N GLU A 71 -3.52 -5.78 -14.18
CA GLU A 71 -2.61 -5.43 -13.09
C GLU A 71 -3.39 -4.74 -11.96
N ILE A 72 -3.08 -5.06 -10.70
CA ILE A 72 -3.58 -4.40 -9.49
C ILE A 72 -2.40 -3.80 -8.75
N VAL A 73 -2.39 -2.48 -8.55
CA VAL A 73 -1.30 -1.79 -7.88
C VAL A 73 -1.80 -1.17 -6.57
N ILE A 74 -1.24 -1.59 -5.44
CA ILE A 74 -1.52 -1.02 -4.12
C ILE A 74 -0.43 0.00 -3.81
N THR A 75 -0.80 1.26 -3.67
CA THR A 75 0.15 2.38 -3.62
C THR A 75 0.79 2.65 -2.25
N GLY A 76 0.79 1.67 -1.34
CA GLY A 76 1.35 1.76 0.00
C GLY A 76 0.35 2.20 1.07
N ASP A 77 0.83 2.49 2.27
CA ASP A 77 0.06 2.89 3.45
C ASP A 77 -1.08 1.90 3.79
N TYR A 78 -0.83 0.60 3.61
CA TYR A 78 -1.74 -0.45 4.05
C TYR A 78 -1.55 -0.84 5.52
N VAL A 79 -0.47 -0.38 6.15
CA VAL A 79 -0.22 -0.51 7.59
C VAL A 79 -0.53 0.77 8.37
N ASP A 80 -0.45 0.64 9.69
CA ASP A 80 -0.56 1.73 10.68
C ASP A 80 -1.97 2.35 10.81
N ARG A 81 -2.25 3.02 11.94
CA ARG A 81 -3.54 3.60 12.38
C ARG A 81 -4.64 2.60 12.69
N GLY A 82 -4.86 1.60 11.85
CA GLY A 82 -5.77 0.48 12.10
C GLY A 82 -5.11 -0.64 12.89
N GLU A 83 -5.91 -1.67 13.16
CA GLU A 83 -5.59 -2.78 14.07
C GLU A 83 -4.99 -3.99 13.35
N LYS A 84 -5.14 -4.06 12.01
CA LYS A 84 -4.89 -5.27 11.22
C LYS A 84 -3.74 -5.11 10.23
N GLY A 85 -2.70 -4.36 10.61
CA GLY A 85 -1.58 -4.04 9.71
C GLY A 85 -0.77 -5.27 9.31
N LEU A 86 -0.44 -6.15 10.25
CA LEU A 86 0.31 -7.38 9.97
C LEU A 86 -0.55 -8.39 9.21
N THR A 87 -1.82 -8.49 9.56
CA THR A 87 -2.78 -9.38 8.88
C THR A 87 -2.90 -9.01 7.40
N ILE A 88 -3.06 -7.72 7.08
CA ILE A 88 -3.08 -7.25 5.68
C ILE A 88 -1.79 -7.62 4.95
N ILE A 89 -0.62 -7.46 5.58
CA ILE A 89 0.66 -7.86 4.95
C ILE A 89 0.70 -9.35 4.67
N LYS A 90 0.36 -10.20 5.64
CA LYS A 90 0.39 -11.65 5.46
C LYS A 90 -0.55 -12.09 4.33
N THR A 91 -1.72 -11.47 4.24
CA THR A 91 -2.65 -11.71 3.13
C THR A 91 -2.07 -11.25 1.80
N LEU A 92 -1.42 -10.08 1.74
CA LEU A 92 -0.76 -9.59 0.52
C LEU A 92 0.42 -10.46 0.10
N MET A 93 1.23 -10.97 1.04
CA MET A 93 2.32 -11.90 0.77
C MET A 93 1.79 -13.15 0.08
N ARG A 94 0.79 -13.80 0.69
CA ARG A 94 0.15 -15.01 0.14
C ARG A 94 -0.42 -14.78 -1.26
N LEU A 95 -1.23 -13.74 -1.45
CA LEU A 95 -1.83 -13.44 -2.76
C LEU A 95 -0.77 -13.07 -3.81
N HIS A 96 0.33 -12.44 -3.39
CA HIS A 96 1.43 -12.05 -4.27
C HIS A 96 2.29 -13.24 -4.71
N GLU A 97 2.47 -14.25 -3.86
CA GLU A 97 3.19 -15.48 -4.21
C GLU A 97 2.56 -16.20 -5.38
N ASP A 98 1.23 -16.20 -5.47
CA ASP A 98 0.50 -16.80 -6.58
C ASP A 98 0.81 -16.05 -7.89
N TRP A 99 0.58 -14.73 -7.93
CA TRP A 99 0.69 -13.91 -9.15
C TRP A 99 1.45 -12.58 -8.95
N GLU A 100 2.78 -12.67 -8.77
CA GLU A 100 3.69 -11.53 -8.51
C GLU A 100 3.62 -10.41 -9.57
N ASP A 101 3.33 -10.73 -10.82
CA ASP A 101 3.24 -9.75 -11.91
C ASP A 101 1.86 -9.08 -12.01
N LYS A 102 0.82 -9.65 -11.39
CA LYS A 102 -0.55 -9.12 -11.41
C LYS A 102 -0.89 -8.31 -10.17
N LEU A 103 -0.35 -8.62 -8.99
CA LEU A 103 -0.56 -7.85 -7.77
C LEU A 103 0.74 -7.15 -7.36
N ILE A 104 0.72 -5.83 -7.28
CA ILE A 104 1.93 -5.03 -7.01
C ILE A 104 1.76 -4.19 -5.73
N PRO A 105 2.05 -4.76 -4.55
CA PRO A 105 2.12 -4.01 -3.30
C PRO A 105 3.36 -3.12 -3.28
N MET A 106 3.18 -1.83 -3.06
CA MET A 106 4.25 -0.85 -2.99
C MET A 106 4.55 -0.42 -1.55
N VAL A 107 5.73 0.15 -1.31
CA VAL A 107 6.07 0.78 -0.03
C VAL A 107 5.53 2.21 0.01
N GLY A 108 4.65 2.49 0.97
CA GLY A 108 4.23 3.84 1.35
C GLY A 108 5.08 4.42 2.47
N ASN A 109 4.72 5.62 2.94
CA ASN A 109 5.51 6.24 4.02
C ASN A 109 5.26 5.55 5.38
N HIS A 110 4.12 4.87 5.55
CA HIS A 110 3.85 4.13 6.78
C HIS A 110 4.60 2.79 6.83
N GLU A 111 4.74 2.08 5.72
CA GLU A 111 5.67 0.93 5.65
C GLU A 111 7.12 1.39 5.84
N GLU A 112 7.51 2.54 5.28
CA GLU A 112 8.81 3.17 5.55
C GLU A 112 9.02 3.40 7.06
N PHE A 113 8.02 3.89 7.79
CA PHE A 113 8.12 4.08 9.23
C PHE A 113 8.33 2.77 10.00
N ILE A 114 7.74 1.67 9.55
CA ILE A 114 7.99 0.34 10.12
C ILE A 114 9.44 -0.07 9.86
N LEU A 115 9.90 -0.01 8.60
CA LEU A 115 11.27 -0.35 8.21
C LEU A 115 12.32 0.49 8.93
N MET A 116 11.99 1.73 9.30
CA MET A 116 12.86 2.63 10.04
C MET A 116 12.69 2.54 11.56
N LEU A 117 11.71 1.78 12.08
CA LEU A 117 11.29 1.81 13.49
C LEU A 117 11.09 3.25 13.98
N SER A 118 10.35 4.04 13.21
CA SER A 118 10.06 5.43 13.55
C SER A 118 8.94 5.49 14.60
N PRO A 119 9.12 6.24 15.70
CA PRO A 119 8.06 6.46 16.68
C PRO A 119 6.97 7.41 16.21
N ASP A 120 7.05 7.92 14.97
CA ASP A 120 6.06 8.83 14.40
C ASP A 120 4.69 8.18 14.12
N ARG A 121 4.46 6.97 14.65
CA ARG A 121 3.16 6.29 14.76
C ARG A 121 2.18 7.00 15.71
N ASN A 122 2.24 8.34 15.80
CA ASN A 122 1.52 9.16 16.77
C ASN A 122 -0.01 9.08 16.72
N ASP A 123 -0.60 8.28 15.81
CA ASP A 123 -2.03 8.04 15.71
C ASP A 123 -2.36 6.56 15.35
N GLY A 124 -1.52 5.60 15.77
CA GLY A 124 -1.77 4.16 15.64
C GLY A 124 -2.98 3.64 16.43
N ALA A 125 -3.43 2.41 16.13
CA ALA A 125 -4.27 1.65 17.06
C ALA A 125 -3.57 1.53 18.42
N ARG A 126 -4.35 1.33 19.49
CA ARG A 126 -3.77 1.09 20.82
C ARG A 126 -3.04 -0.25 20.77
N ASP A 127 -1.95 -0.37 21.52
CA ASP A 127 -1.10 -1.58 21.50
C ASP A 127 -1.87 -2.87 21.82
N GLU A 128 -2.96 -2.77 22.59
CA GLU A 128 -3.85 -3.90 22.93
C GLU A 128 -4.71 -4.42 21.77
N TYR A 129 -4.93 -3.60 20.73
CA TYR A 129 -5.70 -3.97 19.53
C TYR A 129 -4.84 -4.05 18.27
N ASP A 130 -3.61 -3.53 18.33
CA ASP A 130 -2.67 -3.58 17.22
C ASP A 130 -2.11 -4.99 17.04
N ASP A 131 -2.43 -5.64 15.92
CA ASP A 131 -1.89 -6.95 15.56
C ASP A 131 -0.38 -6.93 15.26
N TRP A 132 0.21 -5.73 15.20
CA TRP A 132 1.64 -5.55 15.01
C TRP A 132 2.27 -4.55 16.00
N PRO A 133 2.28 -4.88 17.31
CA PRO A 133 2.76 -3.97 18.34
C PRO A 133 4.24 -3.62 18.14
N MET A 134 4.69 -2.54 18.77
CA MET A 134 6.05 -2.00 18.60
C MET A 134 7.15 -3.05 18.81
N ARG A 135 7.00 -3.92 19.82
CA ARG A 135 7.96 -4.99 20.12
C ARG A 135 8.05 -6.03 19.02
N GLU A 136 6.91 -6.45 18.48
CA GLU A 136 6.88 -7.41 17.37
C GLU A 136 7.50 -6.79 16.11
N ARG A 137 7.18 -5.52 15.80
CA ARG A 137 7.85 -4.80 14.69
C ARG A 137 9.36 -4.68 14.88
N ALA A 138 9.80 -4.38 16.10
CA ALA A 138 11.21 -4.29 16.42
C ALA A 138 11.92 -5.63 16.24
N ALA A 139 11.30 -6.72 16.71
CA ALA A 139 11.76 -8.08 16.46
C ALA A 139 11.92 -8.32 14.94
N GLY A 140 10.87 -8.04 14.16
CA GLY A 140 10.90 -8.23 12.71
C GLY A 140 11.97 -7.40 11.99
N VAL A 141 12.19 -6.15 12.39
CA VAL A 141 13.25 -5.30 11.80
C VAL A 141 14.65 -5.77 12.17
N LEU A 142 14.81 -6.32 13.37
CA LEU A 142 16.03 -7.03 13.79
C LEU A 142 16.14 -8.44 13.19
N GLY A 143 15.22 -8.82 12.30
CA GLY A 143 15.28 -10.11 11.58
C GLY A 143 14.96 -11.32 12.45
N VAL A 144 14.19 -11.14 13.52
CA VAL A 144 13.77 -12.22 14.42
C VAL A 144 12.26 -12.20 14.69
N GLY A 145 11.71 -13.30 15.20
CA GLY A 145 10.29 -13.41 15.51
C GLY A 145 9.40 -13.64 14.28
N ASP A 146 8.09 -13.66 14.52
CA ASP A 146 7.08 -14.09 13.54
C ASP A 146 6.85 -13.06 12.42
N SER A 147 7.26 -11.81 12.63
CA SER A 147 7.17 -10.74 11.64
C SER A 147 8.46 -10.46 10.85
N ALA A 148 9.54 -11.21 11.09
CA ALA A 148 10.80 -11.07 10.34
C ALA A 148 10.60 -11.22 8.83
N GLU A 149 9.84 -12.23 8.43
CA GLU A 149 9.51 -12.52 7.03
C GLU A 149 8.70 -11.37 6.39
N ALA A 150 7.72 -10.84 7.11
CA ALA A 150 6.91 -9.70 6.68
C ALA A 150 7.77 -8.44 6.47
N VAL A 151 8.72 -8.17 7.38
CA VAL A 151 9.64 -7.04 7.24
C VAL A 151 10.60 -7.24 6.06
N GLU A 152 11.11 -8.45 5.86
CA GLU A 152 11.99 -8.73 4.73
C GLU A 152 11.24 -8.57 3.41
N TRP A 153 10.02 -9.13 3.31
CA TRP A 153 9.16 -8.97 2.15
C TRP A 153 8.89 -7.48 1.84
N LEU A 154 8.64 -6.65 2.86
CA LEU A 154 8.47 -5.19 2.70
C LEU A 154 9.71 -4.50 2.11
N ARG A 155 10.93 -4.91 2.49
CA ARG A 155 12.19 -4.33 1.97
C ARG A 155 12.35 -4.55 0.47
N GLU A 156 11.74 -5.60 -0.05
CA GLU A 156 11.79 -5.95 -1.47
C GLU A 156 10.75 -5.23 -2.33
N ARG A 157 9.72 -4.67 -1.69
CA ARG A 157 8.62 -4.03 -2.41
C ARG A 157 9.09 -2.75 -3.13
N PRO A 158 8.54 -2.46 -4.33
CA PRO A 158 8.88 -1.25 -5.07
C PRO A 158 8.34 0.01 -4.35
N VAL A 159 9.10 1.10 -4.40
CA VAL A 159 8.62 2.45 -4.01
C VAL A 159 7.97 3.19 -5.18
N VAL A 160 8.28 2.78 -6.41
CA VAL A 160 7.66 3.26 -7.65
C VAL A 160 7.40 2.10 -8.61
N PHE A 161 6.29 2.15 -9.34
CA PHE A 161 5.94 1.15 -10.34
C PHE A 161 5.46 1.82 -11.62
N VAL A 162 5.70 1.21 -12.78
CA VAL A 162 5.14 1.68 -14.05
C VAL A 162 4.41 0.52 -14.70
N SER A 163 3.09 0.69 -14.87
CA SER A 163 2.23 -0.31 -15.49
C SER A 163 2.55 -0.55 -16.97
N ARG A 164 2.03 -1.64 -17.54
CA ARG A 164 2.09 -1.89 -18.99
C ARG A 164 1.47 -0.76 -19.82
N SER A 165 0.43 -0.11 -19.29
CA SER A 165 -0.17 1.09 -19.87
C SER A 165 0.65 2.38 -19.68
N LYS A 166 1.87 2.31 -19.14
CA LYS A 166 2.79 3.44 -18.90
C LYS A 166 2.25 4.48 -17.91
N ILE A 167 1.46 4.03 -16.94
CA ILE A 167 1.03 4.84 -15.80
C ILE A 167 2.05 4.65 -14.68
N LEU A 168 2.60 5.74 -14.14
CA LEU A 168 3.49 5.70 -12.99
C LEU A 168 2.67 5.68 -11.70
N PHE A 169 2.89 4.67 -10.88
CA PHE A 169 2.41 4.59 -9.51
C PHE A 169 3.54 4.98 -8.57
N ALA A 170 3.20 5.78 -7.55
CA ALA A 170 4.08 6.15 -6.46
C ALA A 170 3.20 6.55 -5.28
N HIS A 171 3.61 6.26 -4.04
CA HIS A 171 2.76 6.56 -2.90
C HIS A 171 2.36 8.05 -2.81
N GLY A 172 3.29 8.99 -2.91
CA GLY A 172 2.95 10.42 -3.07
C GLY A 172 3.81 11.14 -4.10
N GLY A 173 4.24 10.43 -5.14
CA GLY A 173 4.79 10.98 -6.38
C GLY A 173 6.30 10.84 -6.56
N VAL A 174 6.78 11.25 -7.75
CA VAL A 174 8.21 11.33 -8.08
C VAL A 174 8.53 12.76 -8.48
N SER A 175 9.51 13.39 -7.84
CA SER A 175 9.91 14.76 -8.21
C SER A 175 10.71 14.80 -9.53
N PRO A 176 10.69 15.92 -10.29
CA PRO A 176 11.50 16.08 -11.50
C PRO A 176 13.00 15.88 -11.30
N ASN A 177 13.51 16.23 -10.12
CA ASN A 177 14.92 16.07 -9.76
C ASN A 177 15.29 14.60 -9.63
N ILE A 178 14.47 13.80 -8.95
CA ILE A 178 14.69 12.35 -8.82
C ILE A 178 14.61 11.67 -10.18
N ALA A 179 13.58 11.97 -10.98
CA ALA A 179 13.44 11.43 -12.33
C ALA A 179 14.67 11.76 -13.21
N THR A 180 15.17 13.00 -13.14
CA THR A 180 16.37 13.43 -13.89
C THR A 180 17.61 12.67 -13.47
N LYS A 181 17.86 12.56 -12.16
CA LYS A 181 19.05 11.87 -11.65
C LYS A 181 19.00 10.37 -11.96
N ALA A 182 17.83 9.73 -11.83
CA ALA A 182 17.63 8.32 -12.18
C ALA A 182 17.93 8.07 -13.68
N LEU A 183 17.43 8.94 -14.57
CA LEU A 183 17.75 8.88 -16.01
C LEU A 183 19.24 9.07 -16.30
N GLN A 184 19.93 9.97 -15.59
CA GLN A 184 21.36 10.17 -15.75
C GLN A 184 22.17 8.92 -15.35
N ILE A 185 21.81 8.27 -14.24
CA ILE A 185 22.44 7.01 -13.81
C ILE A 185 22.15 5.89 -14.82
N ALA A 186 20.90 5.76 -15.27
CA ALA A 186 20.49 4.79 -16.26
C ALA A 186 21.26 4.94 -17.59
N ALA A 187 21.46 6.18 -18.04
CA ALA A 187 22.17 6.48 -19.29
C ALA A 187 23.67 6.15 -19.23
N ARG A 188 24.33 6.28 -18.06
CA ARG A 188 25.77 5.94 -17.91
C ARG A 188 26.07 4.48 -18.17
N LYS A 189 25.09 3.58 -17.94
CA LYS A 189 25.26 2.13 -18.10
C LYS A 189 24.94 1.63 -19.51
N SER A 190 24.46 2.48 -20.44
CA SER A 190 24.05 2.04 -21.77
C SER A 190 23.96 3.19 -22.77
N SER A 191 24.91 3.25 -23.70
CA SER A 191 25.04 4.33 -24.69
C SER A 191 24.02 4.29 -25.84
N SER A 192 23.22 3.23 -26.00
CA SER A 192 22.31 3.05 -27.15
C SER A 192 20.87 2.59 -26.79
N SER A 193 20.42 2.78 -25.55
CA SER A 193 19.11 2.28 -25.12
C SER A 193 17.92 3.10 -25.64
N SER A 194 16.84 2.41 -26.01
CA SER A 194 15.58 3.04 -26.42
C SER A 194 14.97 3.89 -25.29
N THR A 195 14.01 4.78 -25.57
CA THR A 195 13.34 5.56 -24.52
C THR A 195 12.64 4.68 -23.47
N SER A 196 11.95 3.63 -23.91
CA SER A 196 11.27 2.68 -23.01
C SER A 196 12.27 1.89 -22.15
N GLU A 197 13.41 1.50 -22.71
CA GLU A 197 14.45 0.82 -21.96
C GLU A 197 15.12 1.77 -20.95
N ARG A 198 15.37 3.03 -21.32
CA ARG A 198 15.87 4.07 -20.39
C ARG A 198 14.91 4.32 -19.24
N GLN A 199 13.61 4.34 -19.52
CA GLN A 199 12.56 4.46 -18.52
C GLN A 199 12.59 3.28 -17.55
N LYS A 200 12.54 2.04 -18.05
CA LYS A 200 12.62 0.82 -17.22
C LYS A 200 13.87 0.83 -16.33
N LYS A 201 15.02 1.22 -16.90
CA LYS A 201 16.28 1.37 -16.14
C LYS A 201 16.20 2.47 -15.09
N ALA A 202 15.60 3.62 -15.38
CA ALA A 202 15.45 4.70 -14.42
C ALA A 202 14.56 4.31 -13.24
N ILE A 203 13.43 3.65 -13.48
CA ILE A 203 12.54 3.09 -12.44
C ILE A 203 13.30 2.06 -11.60
N GLY A 204 14.04 1.14 -12.26
CA GLY A 204 14.89 0.18 -11.58
C GLY A 204 16.06 0.79 -10.79
N VAL A 205 16.49 2.02 -11.11
CA VAL A 205 17.46 2.77 -10.29
C VAL A 205 16.77 3.29 -9.03
N ILE A 206 15.57 3.84 -9.14
CA ILE A 206 14.82 4.37 -7.98
C ILE A 206 14.55 3.25 -6.97
N ASN A 207 13.98 2.13 -7.41
CA ASN A 207 13.67 1.00 -6.53
C ASN A 207 14.92 0.38 -5.91
N ARG A 208 16.00 0.21 -6.68
CA ARG A 208 17.26 -0.34 -6.15
C ARG A 208 17.87 0.56 -5.08
N VAL A 209 17.86 1.87 -5.28
CA VAL A 209 18.39 2.80 -4.27
C VAL A 209 17.53 2.77 -3.00
N ALA A 210 16.20 2.60 -3.12
CA ALA A 210 15.33 2.43 -1.96
C ALA A 210 15.62 1.11 -1.22
N LYS A 211 15.64 -0.04 -1.93
CA LYS A 211 15.97 -1.36 -1.36
C LYS A 211 17.32 -1.33 -0.64
N THR A 212 18.38 -0.88 -1.32
CA THR A 212 19.72 -0.76 -0.71
C THR A 212 19.73 0.17 0.49
N HIS A 213 18.92 1.24 0.49
CA HIS A 213 18.82 2.10 1.67
C HIS A 213 18.22 1.36 2.88
N TYR A 214 17.13 0.62 2.68
CA TYR A 214 16.50 -0.13 3.76
C TYR A 214 17.37 -1.29 4.27
N GLU A 215 18.08 -1.98 3.38
CA GLU A 215 19.05 -3.02 3.74
C GLU A 215 20.18 -2.44 4.63
N LEU A 216 20.81 -1.35 4.17
CA LEU A 216 21.88 -0.69 4.92
C LEU A 216 21.38 -0.11 6.26
N LEU A 217 20.16 0.40 6.29
CA LEU A 217 19.56 0.90 7.53
C LEU A 217 19.31 -0.23 8.51
N GLY A 218 18.75 -1.36 8.05
CA GLY A 218 18.52 -2.55 8.86
C GLY A 218 19.82 -3.06 9.49
N LYS A 219 20.85 -3.25 8.65
CA LYS A 219 22.20 -3.67 9.11
C LYS A 219 22.80 -2.70 10.13
N CYS A 220 22.69 -1.39 9.89
CA CYS A 220 23.21 -0.41 10.83
C CYS A 220 22.45 -0.40 12.17
N ILE A 221 21.12 -0.58 12.14
CA ILE A 221 20.33 -0.71 13.37
C ILE A 221 20.74 -1.97 14.14
N GLU A 222 20.88 -3.11 13.45
CA GLU A 222 21.33 -4.37 14.03
C GLU A 222 22.71 -4.23 14.69
N GLN A 223 23.69 -3.68 13.97
CA GLN A 223 25.04 -3.43 14.51
C GLN A 223 25.01 -2.52 15.74
N TYR A 224 24.23 -1.44 15.68
CA TYR A 224 24.10 -0.54 16.83
C TYR A 224 23.49 -1.25 18.05
N VAL A 225 22.52 -2.16 17.84
CA VAL A 225 21.93 -2.95 18.94
C VAL A 225 22.96 -3.92 19.52
N ILE A 226 23.75 -4.60 18.69
CA ILE A 226 24.84 -5.48 19.12
C ILE A 226 25.86 -4.70 19.97
N GLU A 227 26.30 -3.53 19.49
CA GLU A 227 27.24 -2.66 20.21
C GLU A 227 26.70 -2.23 21.57
N GLN A 228 25.42 -1.83 21.64
CA GLN A 228 24.82 -1.42 22.91
C GLN A 228 24.60 -2.60 23.87
N ALA A 229 24.30 -3.80 23.37
CA ALA A 229 24.21 -4.99 24.20
C ALA A 229 25.57 -5.38 24.78
N LYS A 230 26.64 -5.26 23.98
CA LYS A 230 28.03 -5.43 24.42
C LYS A 230 28.44 -4.38 25.45
N ASP A 231 28.12 -3.11 25.23
CA ASP A 231 28.40 -2.02 26.19
C ASP A 231 27.71 -2.24 27.55
N ASP A 232 26.58 -2.94 27.57
CA ASP A 232 25.81 -3.32 28.76
C ASP A 232 26.24 -4.68 29.37
N GLU A 233 27.36 -5.26 28.91
CA GLU A 233 27.96 -6.51 29.40
C GLU A 233 27.00 -7.72 29.31
N ASP A 234 26.24 -7.87 28.21
CA ASP A 234 25.41 -9.06 27.96
C ASP A 234 26.29 -10.26 27.54
N ASP A 235 26.46 -11.22 28.46
CA ASP A 235 27.35 -12.38 28.33
C ASP A 235 27.16 -13.17 27.00
N ASP A 236 25.90 -13.37 26.57
CA ASP A 236 25.57 -14.15 25.36
C ASP A 236 26.04 -13.41 24.09
N VAL A 237 25.86 -12.09 24.05
CA VAL A 237 26.31 -11.25 22.93
C VAL A 237 27.83 -11.18 22.88
N GLU A 238 28.50 -10.99 24.02
CA GLU A 238 29.97 -10.94 24.09
C GLU A 238 30.61 -12.23 23.57
N GLU A 239 30.16 -13.39 24.08
CA GLU A 239 30.67 -14.70 23.66
C GLU A 239 30.51 -14.92 22.14
N LEU A 240 29.38 -14.50 21.58
CA LEU A 240 29.10 -14.66 20.16
C LEU A 240 29.91 -13.71 19.27
N VAL A 241 30.18 -12.48 19.74
CA VAL A 241 31.08 -11.54 19.02
C VAL A 241 32.50 -12.08 19.01
N GLU A 242 33.03 -12.57 20.14
CA GLU A 242 34.37 -13.16 20.19
C GLU A 242 34.52 -14.37 19.26
N LYS A 243 33.50 -15.26 19.23
CA LYS A 243 33.48 -16.40 18.32
C LYS A 243 33.39 -16.00 16.86
N LEU A 244 32.63 -14.95 16.54
CA LEU A 244 32.53 -14.44 15.18
C LEU A 244 33.87 -13.86 14.72
N GLU A 245 34.58 -13.13 15.58
CA GLU A 245 35.92 -12.62 15.30
C GLU A 245 36.91 -13.76 15.06
N GLU A 246 36.94 -14.78 15.93
CA GLU A 246 37.78 -15.98 15.78
C GLU A 246 37.53 -16.70 14.44
N LYS A 247 36.26 -16.88 14.06
CA LYS A 247 35.91 -17.58 12.81
C LYS A 247 36.20 -16.78 11.56
N ASN A 248 36.08 -15.45 11.60
CA ASN A 248 36.50 -14.61 10.48
C ASN A 248 38.02 -14.64 10.29
N GLU A 249 38.80 -14.68 11.38
CA GLU A 249 40.25 -14.88 11.29
C GLU A 249 40.59 -16.26 10.69
N GLU A 250 39.87 -17.31 11.09
CA GLU A 250 40.02 -18.66 10.52
C GLU A 250 39.71 -18.69 9.01
N LEU A 251 38.66 -18.00 8.56
CA LEU A 251 38.29 -17.88 7.15
C LEU A 251 39.36 -17.16 6.32
N GLU A 252 40.03 -16.15 6.88
CA GLU A 252 41.12 -15.45 6.20
C GLU A 252 42.39 -16.31 6.04
N GLU A 253 42.56 -17.33 6.90
CA GLU A 253 43.73 -18.22 6.91
C GLU A 253 43.48 -19.60 6.25
N CYS A 254 42.23 -19.96 5.94
CA CYS A 254 41.88 -21.29 5.43
C CYS A 254 42.24 -21.51 3.95
N ASP A 255 42.48 -22.77 3.58
CA ASP A 255 42.60 -23.19 2.18
C ASP A 255 41.19 -23.32 1.55
N ASP A 256 41.10 -23.27 0.21
CA ASP A 256 39.82 -23.34 -0.55
C ASP A 256 38.91 -24.54 -0.19
N ASP A 257 39.47 -25.62 0.38
CA ASP A 257 38.72 -26.83 0.74
C ASP A 257 37.88 -26.68 2.03
N ASP A 258 38.23 -25.73 2.92
CA ASP A 258 37.55 -25.51 4.22
C ASP A 258 36.69 -24.22 4.24
N GLU A 259 36.74 -23.40 3.18
CA GLU A 259 36.06 -22.09 3.09
C GLU A 259 34.53 -22.21 3.27
N ASP A 260 33.92 -23.22 2.64
CA ASP A 260 32.47 -23.43 2.69
C ASP A 260 32.00 -23.80 4.11
N ASP A 261 32.71 -24.68 4.81
CA ASP A 261 32.37 -25.13 6.17
C ASP A 261 32.49 -23.97 7.18
N ILE A 262 33.55 -23.17 7.07
CA ILE A 262 33.74 -21.99 7.95
C ILE A 262 32.68 -20.91 7.66
N SER A 263 32.32 -20.70 6.39
CA SER A 263 31.27 -19.78 5.99
C SER A 263 29.91 -20.15 6.59
N GLU A 264 29.53 -21.44 6.55
CA GLU A 264 28.30 -21.93 7.19
C GLU A 264 28.31 -21.71 8.72
N GLU A 265 29.45 -21.92 9.39
CA GLU A 265 29.60 -21.65 10.82
C GLU A 265 29.46 -20.15 11.14
N ILE A 266 30.07 -19.27 10.33
CA ILE A 266 29.93 -17.81 10.44
C ILE A 266 28.46 -17.40 10.31
N GLU A 267 27.75 -17.86 9.28
CA GLU A 267 26.32 -17.57 9.10
C GLU A 267 25.49 -18.04 10.31
N SER A 268 25.82 -19.21 10.86
CA SER A 268 25.16 -19.72 12.07
C SER A 268 25.47 -18.86 13.31
N ILE A 269 26.69 -18.35 13.47
CA ILE A 269 27.07 -17.46 14.58
C ILE A 269 26.37 -16.11 14.43
N GLU A 270 26.37 -15.51 13.23
CA GLU A 270 25.68 -14.26 12.95
C GLU A 270 24.18 -14.37 13.25
N HIS A 271 23.53 -15.46 12.85
CA HIS A 271 22.12 -15.69 13.17
C HIS A 271 21.86 -15.75 14.68
N ARG A 272 22.73 -16.43 15.43
CA ARG A 272 22.64 -16.50 16.90
C ARG A 272 22.91 -15.15 17.56
N LEU A 273 23.90 -14.41 17.08
CA LEU A 273 24.26 -13.08 17.56
C LEU A 273 23.10 -12.10 17.37
N ARG A 274 22.50 -12.08 16.18
CA ARG A 274 21.30 -11.30 15.88
C ARG A 274 20.16 -11.63 16.85
N ARG A 275 19.91 -12.91 17.12
CA ARG A 275 18.88 -13.35 18.09
C ARG A 275 19.20 -12.88 19.50
N ALA A 276 20.42 -13.08 20.00
CA ALA A 276 20.82 -12.66 21.34
C ALA A 276 20.69 -11.13 21.51
N ALA A 277 21.16 -10.35 20.53
CA ALA A 277 21.07 -8.90 20.53
C ALA A 277 19.62 -8.40 20.47
N ALA A 278 18.76 -9.07 19.68
CA ALA A 278 17.34 -8.77 19.66
C ALA A 278 16.64 -9.12 20.97
N ASP A 279 16.93 -10.27 21.56
CA ASP A 279 16.40 -10.68 22.87
C ASP A 279 16.81 -9.68 23.96
N TRP A 280 18.06 -9.18 23.94
CA TRP A 280 18.50 -8.09 24.80
C TRP A 280 17.67 -6.82 24.58
N ALA A 281 17.56 -6.35 23.33
CA ALA A 281 16.82 -5.12 23.02
C ALA A 281 15.33 -5.23 23.38
N LEU A 282 14.73 -6.40 23.22
CA LEU A 282 13.32 -6.63 23.51
C LEU A 282 13.05 -6.76 25.02
N LYS A 283 14.05 -6.86 25.90
CA LYS A 283 13.85 -6.70 27.35
C LYS A 283 13.48 -5.25 27.71
N GLU A 284 13.89 -4.27 26.91
CA GLU A 284 13.68 -2.85 27.15
C GLU A 284 12.22 -2.39 27.01
N SER A 285 11.81 -1.38 27.77
CA SER A 285 10.51 -0.73 27.58
C SER A 285 10.35 -0.16 26.16
N ASP A 286 9.13 -0.09 25.63
CA ASP A 286 8.86 0.44 24.27
C ASP A 286 9.42 1.86 24.06
N GLY A 287 9.42 2.67 25.13
CA GLY A 287 10.03 4.00 25.12
C GLY A 287 11.56 3.97 25.06
N SER A 288 12.20 3.00 25.73
CA SER A 288 13.65 2.77 25.62
C SER A 288 14.03 2.25 24.24
N LEU A 289 13.29 1.26 23.73
CA LEU A 289 13.47 0.68 22.42
C LEU A 289 13.35 1.73 21.31
N THR A 290 12.33 2.59 21.41
CA THR A 290 12.19 3.78 20.55
C THR A 290 13.43 4.68 20.58
N ARG A 291 13.95 4.98 21.77
CA ARG A 291 15.13 5.85 21.92
C ARG A 291 16.39 5.18 21.37
N LEU A 292 16.53 3.87 21.56
CA LEU A 292 17.62 3.06 21.03
C LEU A 292 17.68 3.20 19.50
N PHE A 293 16.58 2.93 18.80
CA PHE A 293 16.51 3.06 17.34
C PHE A 293 16.65 4.51 16.85
N GLN A 294 16.14 5.48 17.59
CA GLN A 294 16.38 6.90 17.28
C GLN A 294 17.85 7.29 17.41
N ARG A 295 18.61 6.68 18.33
CA ARG A 295 20.05 6.90 18.47
C ARG A 295 20.82 6.20 17.36
N ALA A 296 20.48 4.95 17.04
CA ALA A 296 21.02 4.22 15.89
C ALA A 296 20.96 5.09 14.62
N LYS A 297 19.78 5.63 14.29
CA LYS A 297 19.57 6.52 13.13
C LYS A 297 20.39 7.83 13.13
N LYS A 298 20.95 8.22 14.29
CA LYS A 298 21.77 9.44 14.44
C LYS A 298 23.26 9.18 14.35
N THR A 299 23.70 7.92 14.35
CA THR A 299 25.11 7.58 14.12
C THR A 299 25.55 8.08 12.74
N ASN A 300 26.85 8.25 12.54
CA ASN A 300 27.36 8.70 11.25
C ASN A 300 27.36 7.58 10.20
N ASP A 301 27.33 6.34 10.66
CA ASP A 301 27.42 5.14 9.83
C ASP A 301 26.06 4.71 9.29
N CYS A 302 24.96 5.06 9.99
CA CYS A 302 23.61 4.82 9.49
C CYS A 302 23.25 5.76 8.33
N PRO A 303 22.65 5.23 7.26
CA PRO A 303 22.19 6.05 6.15
C PRO A 303 21.06 6.98 6.62
N LYS A 304 21.31 8.29 6.57
CA LYS A 304 20.38 9.28 7.16
C LYS A 304 19.13 9.53 6.31
N LYS A 305 19.18 9.29 4.99
CA LYS A 305 18.04 9.48 4.06
C LYS A 305 18.17 8.59 2.80
N PRO A 306 17.07 7.97 2.32
CA PRO A 306 17.02 7.42 0.97
C PRO A 306 17.03 8.57 -0.04
N TRP A 307 17.96 8.53 -1.00
CA TRP A 307 18.05 9.52 -2.08
C TRP A 307 16.77 9.70 -2.92
N PRO A 308 15.95 8.68 -3.23
CA PRO A 308 14.69 8.86 -3.96
C PRO A 308 13.55 9.39 -3.07
N LEU A 309 13.69 9.28 -1.75
CA LEU A 309 12.73 9.77 -0.76
C LEU A 309 13.23 11.04 -0.07
N ALA A 310 14.26 11.73 -0.56
CA ALA A 310 14.63 13.04 -0.04
C ALA A 310 14.04 14.14 -0.92
N THR A 311 13.13 14.98 -0.41
CA THR A 311 12.91 16.29 -1.05
C THR A 311 14.13 17.18 -0.85
N ASP A 312 14.10 18.30 -1.57
CA ASP A 312 15.09 19.35 -1.59
C ASP A 312 15.78 19.57 -0.23
N THR A 313 17.06 19.22 -0.18
CA THR A 313 17.94 19.38 1.00
C THR A 313 18.30 20.85 1.27
N SER A 314 17.70 21.81 0.56
CA SER A 314 18.02 23.23 0.66
C SER A 314 17.62 23.87 2.01
N ALA A 315 16.77 23.23 2.81
CA ALA A 315 16.42 23.67 4.16
C ALA A 315 17.14 22.82 5.25
N PRO A 316 18.31 23.25 5.74
CA PRO A 316 18.99 22.56 6.84
C PRO A 316 18.16 22.63 8.13
N GLY A 317 17.92 21.47 8.76
CA GLY A 317 17.53 21.38 10.18
C GLY A 317 16.07 21.11 10.51
N LYS A 318 15.18 20.82 9.55
CA LYS A 318 13.82 20.33 9.85
C LYS A 318 13.53 19.08 9.04
N TYR A 319 13.57 17.92 9.71
CA TYR A 319 12.84 16.76 9.22
C TYR A 319 11.36 17.11 9.30
N GLN A 320 10.77 17.51 8.18
CA GLN A 320 9.35 17.33 8.00
C GLN A 320 9.24 16.00 7.27
N SER A 321 8.51 15.03 7.80
CA SER A 321 8.13 13.82 7.03
C SER A 321 7.40 14.18 5.73
N HIS A 322 6.99 15.45 5.57
CA HIS A 322 6.37 16.08 4.40
C HIS A 322 7.38 16.43 3.29
N ASP A 323 8.66 16.32 3.60
CA ASP A 323 9.80 16.61 2.75
C ASP A 323 10.50 15.31 2.32
N ASN A 324 9.80 14.16 2.34
CA ASN A 324 10.29 12.97 1.64
C ASN A 324 9.82 13.03 0.17
N GLY A 325 10.68 12.67 -0.79
CA GLY A 325 10.46 12.82 -2.24
C GLY A 325 9.20 12.11 -2.78
N VAL A 326 8.54 11.34 -1.92
CA VAL A 326 7.33 10.55 -2.09
C VAL A 326 6.13 11.12 -1.32
N THR A 327 6.20 12.30 -0.70
CA THR A 327 5.00 13.06 -0.25
C THR A 327 4.91 14.44 -0.90
N TRP A 328 5.51 14.58 -2.09
CA TRP A 328 5.61 15.82 -2.85
C TRP A 328 4.23 16.47 -3.14
N TRP A 329 3.14 15.70 -3.13
CA TRP A 329 1.76 16.18 -3.31
C TRP A 329 1.10 16.87 -2.10
N ARG A 330 1.73 16.92 -0.91
CA ARG A 330 1.13 17.56 0.28
C ARG A 330 0.91 19.08 0.16
N GLY A 331 1.53 19.74 -0.81
CA GLY A 331 1.24 21.16 -1.12
C GLY A 331 -0.24 21.43 -1.43
N LEU A 332 -0.97 20.41 -1.92
CA LEU A 332 -2.42 20.45 -2.17
C LEU A 332 -3.26 19.78 -1.08
N GLY A 333 -2.72 18.74 -0.42
CA GLY A 333 -3.39 18.09 0.73
C GLY A 333 -3.54 19.01 1.95
N ASN A 334 -2.66 20.00 2.09
CA ASN A 334 -2.87 21.13 3.00
C ASN A 334 -3.77 22.22 2.39
N LEU A 335 -4.82 21.85 1.65
CA LEU A 335 -5.98 22.72 1.57
C LEU A 335 -6.41 23.01 3.00
N PRO A 336 -6.17 24.23 3.50
CA PRO A 336 -6.03 24.38 4.93
C PRO A 336 -7.34 23.97 5.59
N SER A 337 -7.26 23.30 6.73
CA SER A 337 -8.33 23.33 7.74
C SER A 337 -8.89 24.76 7.95
N ARG A 338 -8.13 25.81 7.59
CA ARG A 338 -8.57 27.20 7.50
C ARG A 338 -9.65 27.52 6.44
N LEU A 339 -9.92 26.67 5.45
CA LEU A 339 -11.11 26.80 4.58
C LEU A 339 -12.40 26.55 5.37
N LYS A 340 -12.36 25.65 6.37
CA LYS A 340 -13.48 25.44 7.29
C LYS A 340 -13.62 26.61 8.29
N GLU A 341 -12.52 27.22 8.71
CA GLU A 341 -12.53 28.26 9.76
C GLU A 341 -12.72 29.71 9.27
N LYS A 342 -12.46 30.03 7.99
CA LYS A 342 -12.53 31.41 7.49
C LYS A 342 -13.28 31.55 6.17
N LYS A 343 -14.61 31.43 6.22
CA LYS A 343 -15.53 31.65 5.09
C LYS A 343 -15.46 33.05 4.45
N ASN A 344 -14.82 34.04 5.09
CA ASN A 344 -14.91 35.45 4.67
C ASN A 344 -13.62 36.05 4.08
N GLU A 345 -12.51 35.32 3.98
CA GLU A 345 -11.27 35.85 3.41
C GLU A 345 -11.01 35.29 2.00
N LYS A 346 -11.32 36.07 0.96
CA LYS A 346 -10.98 35.84 -0.48
C LYS A 346 -9.47 35.64 -0.78
N LEU A 347 -8.62 35.57 0.24
CA LEU A 347 -7.17 35.74 0.16
C LEU A 347 -6.34 34.45 0.11
N LYS A 348 -6.91 33.26 -0.14
CA LYS A 348 -6.15 31.99 -0.15
C LYS A 348 -6.25 31.11 -1.41
N PHE A 349 -7.04 31.50 -2.41
CA PHE A 349 -7.16 30.72 -3.64
C PHE A 349 -5.99 30.93 -4.62
N ARG A 350 -5.40 32.13 -4.68
CA ARG A 350 -4.27 32.42 -5.59
C ARG A 350 -3.01 31.60 -5.27
N SER A 351 -2.77 31.26 -4.00
CA SER A 351 -1.66 30.38 -3.64
C SER A 351 -1.92 28.93 -4.05
N LEU A 352 -3.17 28.46 -3.92
CA LEU A 352 -3.55 27.10 -4.30
C LEU A 352 -3.49 26.88 -5.80
N GLU A 353 -4.00 27.83 -6.61
CA GLU A 353 -3.90 27.76 -8.07
C GLU A 353 -2.44 27.77 -8.54
N LYS A 354 -1.58 28.57 -7.89
CA LYS A 354 -0.14 28.60 -8.17
C LYS A 354 0.55 27.29 -7.82
N GLU A 355 0.28 26.72 -6.64
CA GLU A 355 0.85 25.42 -6.24
C GLU A 355 0.29 24.28 -7.10
N HIS A 356 -1.00 24.29 -7.43
CA HIS A 356 -1.62 23.36 -8.37
C HIS A 356 -0.95 23.42 -9.74
N THR A 357 -0.80 24.61 -10.31
CA THR A 357 -0.11 24.83 -11.59
C THR A 357 1.33 24.33 -11.53
N ARG A 358 2.06 24.65 -10.45
CA ARG A 358 3.44 24.18 -10.25
C ARG A 358 3.49 22.65 -10.19
N THR A 359 2.60 22.04 -9.43
CA THR A 359 2.52 20.59 -9.27
C THR A 359 2.20 19.93 -10.61
N CYS A 360 1.22 20.43 -11.37
CA CYS A 360 0.95 19.88 -12.69
C CYS A 360 2.14 20.05 -13.66
N ASN A 361 2.85 21.17 -13.62
CA ASN A 361 4.06 21.35 -14.45
C ASN A 361 5.16 20.34 -14.11
N ASP A 362 5.37 20.06 -12.83
CA ASP A 362 6.38 19.11 -12.36
C ASP A 362 5.99 17.66 -12.72
N VAL A 363 4.72 17.28 -12.56
CA VAL A 363 4.17 16.00 -13.07
C VAL A 363 4.41 15.87 -14.56
N HIS A 364 4.03 16.89 -15.35
CA HIS A 364 4.21 16.87 -16.79
C HIS A 364 5.68 16.76 -17.17
N THR A 365 6.56 17.41 -16.41
CA THR A 365 8.00 17.29 -16.58
C THR A 365 8.48 15.86 -16.34
N VAL A 366 7.98 15.20 -15.28
CA VAL A 366 8.30 13.80 -14.98
C VAL A 366 7.76 12.86 -16.06
N ASN A 367 6.50 13.03 -16.47
CA ASN A 367 5.88 12.21 -17.51
C ASN A 367 6.62 12.34 -18.85
N ASN A 368 6.96 13.57 -19.26
CA ASN A 368 7.73 13.79 -20.48
C ASN A 368 9.13 13.17 -20.40
N LYS A 369 9.83 13.33 -19.26
CA LYS A 369 11.17 12.77 -19.06
C LYS A 369 11.18 11.24 -19.09
N LEU A 370 10.16 10.62 -18.49
CA LEU A 370 10.05 9.18 -18.35
C LEU A 370 9.23 8.53 -19.48
N GLY A 371 8.62 9.29 -20.39
CA GLY A 371 7.78 8.75 -21.46
C GLY A 371 6.47 8.11 -20.95
N LEU A 372 5.91 8.64 -19.87
CA LEU A 372 4.70 8.15 -19.22
C LEU A 372 3.43 8.70 -19.89
N LYS A 373 2.33 7.95 -19.75
CA LYS A 373 0.99 8.36 -20.15
C LYS A 373 0.16 8.93 -18.99
N GLY A 374 0.67 8.96 -17.77
CA GLY A 374 -0.06 9.45 -16.59
C GLY A 374 0.61 9.03 -15.29
N GLN A 375 0.04 9.48 -14.17
CA GLN A 375 0.45 9.07 -12.82
C GLN A 375 -0.76 8.76 -11.94
N ALA A 376 -0.57 7.86 -10.97
CA ALA A 376 -1.51 7.59 -9.90
C ALA A 376 -0.78 7.62 -8.55
N VAL A 377 -1.37 8.30 -7.55
CA VAL A 377 -0.73 8.53 -6.24
C VAL A 377 -1.66 8.24 -5.06
N GLY A 378 -1.21 7.52 -4.05
CA GLY A 378 -2.00 7.11 -2.86
C GLY A 378 -2.17 8.18 -1.78
N HIS A 379 -1.19 9.04 -1.57
CA HIS A 379 -1.08 9.84 -0.34
C HIS A 379 -1.58 11.28 -0.48
N THR A 380 -2.86 11.55 -0.26
CA THR A 380 -3.43 12.88 -0.54
C THR A 380 -4.42 13.53 0.43
N THR A 381 -4.74 13.09 1.64
CA THR A 381 -5.78 13.70 2.53
C THR A 381 -7.17 13.96 1.91
N TRP A 382 -7.43 13.57 0.66
CA TRP A 382 -8.71 13.80 0.00
C TRP A 382 -9.68 12.67 0.34
N ARG A 383 -10.98 13.00 0.38
CA ARG A 383 -12.05 12.01 0.62
C ARG A 383 -12.46 11.24 -0.64
N PHE A 384 -11.93 11.63 -1.80
CA PHE A 384 -12.40 11.18 -3.10
C PHE A 384 -11.22 11.18 -4.07
N MET A 385 -11.20 10.18 -4.95
CA MET A 385 -10.30 10.18 -6.09
C MET A 385 -10.57 11.39 -6.98
N VAL A 386 -9.49 12.07 -7.38
CA VAL A 386 -9.53 13.32 -8.14
C VAL A 386 -8.56 13.28 -9.29
N ASP A 387 -8.98 13.82 -10.44
CA ASP A 387 -8.03 14.21 -11.49
C ASP A 387 -7.32 15.50 -11.07
N LEU A 388 -6.11 15.31 -10.54
CA LEU A 388 -5.25 16.38 -10.06
C LEU A 388 -4.73 17.24 -11.19
N CYS A 389 -4.55 16.73 -12.41
CA CYS A 389 -3.93 17.47 -13.52
C CYS A 389 -4.58 17.11 -14.86
N PRO A 390 -5.65 17.83 -15.27
CA PRO A 390 -6.39 17.48 -16.47
C PRO A 390 -5.54 17.61 -17.74
N GLY A 391 -5.44 16.51 -18.48
CA GLY A 391 -4.51 16.33 -19.59
C GLY A 391 -4.90 17.00 -20.92
N LYS A 392 -5.43 18.24 -20.92
CA LYS A 392 -5.94 18.82 -22.18
C LYS A 392 -4.91 19.02 -23.29
N ASN A 393 -3.60 19.01 -22.99
CA ASN A 393 -2.49 19.10 -23.97
C ASN A 393 -1.16 18.49 -23.44
N SER A 394 -1.22 17.56 -22.51
CA SER A 394 -0.06 17.10 -21.72
C SER A 394 0.04 15.57 -21.73
N PRO A 395 1.19 14.94 -21.35
CA PRO A 395 1.39 13.48 -21.31
C PRO A 395 0.57 12.76 -20.22
N GLY A 396 -0.74 13.01 -20.23
CA GLY A 396 -1.84 12.38 -19.52
C GLY A 396 -2.05 12.77 -18.06
N PRO A 397 -3.17 12.29 -17.48
CA PRO A 397 -3.71 12.77 -16.20
C PRO A 397 -2.85 12.35 -15.01
N THR A 398 -3.06 13.00 -13.87
CA THR A 398 -2.60 12.50 -12.58
C THR A 398 -3.77 12.31 -11.66
N VAL A 399 -3.92 11.11 -11.13
CA VAL A 399 -5.06 10.74 -10.31
C VAL A 399 -4.60 10.49 -8.88
N SER A 400 -5.35 11.03 -7.93
CA SER A 400 -5.21 10.61 -6.54
C SER A 400 -6.05 9.36 -6.28
N LEU A 401 -5.46 8.38 -5.59
CA LEU A 401 -6.07 7.14 -5.12
C LEU A 401 -6.41 7.17 -3.62
N ASP A 402 -6.24 8.31 -2.94
CA ASP A 402 -6.40 8.36 -1.48
C ASP A 402 -7.85 8.20 -1.02
N VAL A 403 -7.99 7.43 0.05
CA VAL A 403 -9.24 7.19 0.78
C VAL A 403 -9.02 7.30 2.29
N SER A 404 -8.20 8.26 2.73
CA SER A 404 -7.77 8.37 4.13
C SER A 404 -8.94 8.30 5.12
N PRO A 405 -9.02 7.25 5.96
CA PRO A 405 -10.05 7.13 7.00
C PRO A 405 -9.91 8.18 8.12
N LYS A 406 -8.87 9.03 8.08
CA LYS A 406 -8.50 10.01 9.13
C LYS A 406 -9.64 10.93 9.56
N GLU A 407 -10.61 11.21 8.70
CA GLU A 407 -11.77 12.02 9.10
C GLU A 407 -12.87 11.26 9.83
N CYS A 408 -12.87 9.93 9.81
CA CYS A 408 -13.62 9.11 10.77
C CYS A 408 -12.94 9.25 12.15
N GLN A 409 -11.68 8.85 12.28
CA GLN A 409 -11.00 8.82 13.59
C GLN A 409 -10.93 10.19 14.32
N ARG A 410 -10.88 11.32 13.59
CA ARG A 410 -10.84 12.66 14.22
C ARG A 410 -12.13 13.04 14.96
N LYS A 411 -13.26 12.41 14.64
CA LYS A 411 -14.54 12.67 15.32
C LYS A 411 -14.72 11.89 16.63
N GLY A 412 -14.02 10.77 16.81
CA GLY A 412 -14.03 10.01 18.06
C GLY A 412 -13.34 10.71 19.25
N LYS A 413 -12.58 11.79 19.02
CA LYS A 413 -11.86 12.52 20.08
C LYS A 413 -12.71 13.69 20.63
N LYS A 414 -13.78 13.40 21.38
CA LYS A 414 -14.00 13.90 22.78
C LYS A 414 -15.43 13.84 23.35
N ASN A 415 -16.50 13.65 22.58
CA ASN A 415 -17.87 13.52 23.12
C ASN A 415 -18.86 12.86 22.14
N ASP A 416 -18.38 12.42 20.97
CA ASP A 416 -19.24 11.81 19.96
C ASP A 416 -19.06 10.28 20.03
N ASP A 417 -20.20 9.61 20.01
CA ASP A 417 -20.41 8.17 20.06
C ASP A 417 -19.36 7.39 19.25
N PRO A 418 -18.70 6.37 19.84
CA PRO A 418 -17.89 5.38 19.11
C PRO A 418 -18.58 4.84 17.85
N GLU A 419 -19.92 4.79 17.83
CA GLU A 419 -20.74 4.36 16.69
C GLU A 419 -20.57 5.23 15.43
N SER A 420 -20.13 6.49 15.55
CA SER A 420 -20.03 7.43 14.42
C SER A 420 -18.88 7.13 13.44
N CYS A 421 -17.99 6.22 13.83
CA CYS A 421 -16.83 5.83 13.05
C CYS A 421 -16.79 4.32 12.80
N GLY A 422 -17.93 3.66 12.64
CA GLY A 422 -18.02 2.34 12.00
C GLY A 422 -17.20 1.20 12.60
N PHE A 423 -16.70 1.31 13.84
CA PHE A 423 -15.84 0.30 14.44
C PHE A 423 -16.22 0.08 15.90
N ALA A 424 -16.89 -1.05 16.14
CA ALA A 424 -16.78 -1.76 17.40
C ALA A 424 -16.22 -3.15 17.07
N GLU A 425 -15.14 -3.53 17.74
CA GLU A 425 -14.61 -4.90 17.80
C GLU A 425 -15.73 -5.90 18.17
N ASP A 426 -16.64 -5.47 19.04
CA ASP A 426 -17.85 -6.20 19.41
C ASP A 426 -18.77 -6.50 18.21
N SER A 427 -18.80 -5.66 17.17
CA SER A 427 -19.69 -5.84 16.00
C SER A 427 -19.17 -6.86 14.99
N PHE A 428 -17.85 -7.01 14.87
CA PHE A 428 -17.25 -8.04 14.03
C PHE A 428 -17.25 -9.39 14.76
N ASN A 429 -16.97 -9.40 16.07
CA ASN A 429 -17.06 -10.60 16.89
C ASN A 429 -18.51 -11.08 17.08
N ASP A 430 -19.50 -10.19 17.32
CA ASP A 430 -20.93 -10.57 17.33
C ASP A 430 -21.44 -11.02 15.95
N TYR A 431 -20.84 -10.55 14.85
CA TYR A 431 -21.14 -11.05 13.50
C TYR A 431 -20.65 -12.50 13.32
N LEU A 432 -19.50 -12.85 13.89
CA LEU A 432 -19.00 -14.23 13.89
C LEU A 432 -19.72 -15.15 14.89
N THR A 433 -20.33 -14.63 15.97
CA THR A 433 -20.94 -15.49 17.01
C THR A 433 -22.46 -15.45 17.19
N ASN A 434 -23.18 -14.39 16.80
CA ASN A 434 -24.55 -14.18 17.32
C ASN A 434 -25.64 -13.73 16.33
N ASN A 435 -25.38 -13.65 15.02
CA ASN A 435 -26.40 -13.33 13.99
C ASN A 435 -27.34 -12.17 14.40
N LYS A 436 -26.80 -11.09 14.98
CA LYS A 436 -27.58 -9.89 15.31
C LYS A 436 -27.02 -8.69 14.56
N ARG A 437 -27.92 -8.08 13.79
CA ARG A 437 -27.69 -6.85 13.02
C ARG A 437 -27.18 -5.71 13.90
N THR A 438 -26.01 -5.21 13.56
CA THR A 438 -25.54 -3.88 13.99
C THR A 438 -25.91 -2.84 12.92
N LYS A 439 -26.16 -1.60 13.33
CA LYS A 439 -26.71 -0.50 12.51
C LYS A 439 -25.67 0.10 11.53
N MET A 440 -24.98 -0.74 10.78
CA MET A 440 -23.84 -0.36 9.95
C MET A 440 -24.19 0.07 8.52
N GLN A 441 -25.47 0.08 8.13
CA GLN A 441 -25.89 0.28 6.74
C GLN A 441 -26.25 1.72 6.34
N ASP A 442 -26.31 2.67 7.29
CA ASP A 442 -26.71 4.04 6.96
C ASP A 442 -25.51 4.98 6.74
N LYS A 443 -24.87 4.82 5.57
CA LYS A 443 -24.08 5.83 4.83
C LYS A 443 -22.67 6.15 5.36
N LYS A 444 -21.61 5.92 4.55
CA LYS A 444 -20.82 6.98 3.86
C LYS A 444 -19.45 6.65 3.25
N TYR A 445 -18.95 5.40 3.25
CA TYR A 445 -17.65 5.15 2.60
C TYR A 445 -17.66 3.85 1.82
N ALA A 446 -17.97 3.95 0.52
CA ALA A 446 -17.72 2.88 -0.42
C ALA A 446 -16.19 2.81 -0.68
N PRO A 447 -15.60 1.61 -0.63
CA PRO A 447 -14.27 1.31 -1.19
C PRO A 447 -14.10 1.96 -2.55
N GLN A 448 -12.95 2.57 -2.79
CA GLN A 448 -12.66 3.27 -4.03
C GLN A 448 -11.50 2.56 -4.70
N SER A 449 -11.73 2.04 -5.90
CA SER A 449 -10.67 1.57 -6.79
C SER A 449 -10.59 2.47 -8.01
N PHE A 450 -9.38 2.79 -8.43
CA PHE A 450 -9.13 3.31 -9.77
C PHE A 450 -9.18 2.16 -10.75
N HIS A 451 -9.86 2.34 -11.87
CA HIS A 451 -9.92 1.38 -12.96
C HIS A 451 -9.61 2.07 -14.28
N LEU A 452 -8.82 1.41 -15.10
CA LEU A 452 -8.47 1.87 -16.44
C LEU A 452 -8.41 0.68 -17.38
N GLU A 453 -9.32 0.64 -18.35
CA GLU A 453 -9.22 -0.26 -19.50
C GLU A 453 -8.27 0.34 -20.56
N GLU A 454 -7.59 -0.52 -21.31
CA GLU A 454 -6.70 -0.07 -22.38
C GLU A 454 -7.43 0.80 -23.41
N GLY A 455 -7.00 2.06 -23.54
CA GLY A 455 -7.62 3.04 -24.43
C GLY A 455 -8.89 3.71 -23.87
N GLY A 456 -9.34 3.29 -22.68
CA GLY A 456 -10.46 3.87 -21.95
C GLY A 456 -10.14 5.20 -21.26
N THR A 457 -11.18 5.79 -20.67
CA THR A 457 -11.03 6.90 -19.73
C THR A 457 -10.86 6.33 -18.33
N PRO A 458 -9.98 6.86 -17.47
CA PRO A 458 -9.89 6.36 -16.13
C PRO A 458 -11.18 6.58 -15.34
N GLU A 459 -11.60 5.55 -14.62
CA GLU A 459 -12.84 5.51 -13.86
C GLU A 459 -12.55 5.28 -12.37
N ARG A 460 -13.50 5.75 -11.58
CA ARG A 460 -13.62 5.46 -10.16
C ARG A 460 -14.68 4.40 -9.98
N CYS A 461 -14.27 3.24 -9.50
CA CYS A 461 -15.18 2.18 -9.15
C CYS A 461 -15.49 2.23 -7.66
N LEU A 462 -16.77 2.04 -7.35
CA LEU A 462 -17.32 1.97 -6.02
C LEU A 462 -18.01 0.63 -5.85
N LEU A 463 -17.80 0.01 -4.68
CA LEU A 463 -18.72 -1.04 -4.25
C LEU A 463 -20.03 -0.39 -3.84
N GLN A 464 -21.06 -0.62 -4.64
CA GLN A 464 -22.42 -0.36 -4.20
C GLN A 464 -22.85 -1.53 -3.30
N PRO A 465 -23.49 -1.26 -2.15
CA PRO A 465 -24.36 -2.28 -1.59
C PRO A 465 -25.43 -2.57 -2.65
N PHE A 466 -25.59 -3.83 -3.06
CA PHE A 466 -26.53 -4.25 -4.10
C PHE A 466 -27.90 -3.62 -3.86
N GLN A 467 -28.30 -2.66 -4.70
CA GLN A 467 -29.57 -1.95 -4.59
C GLN A 467 -30.45 -2.32 -5.78
N GLU A 468 -31.19 -3.42 -5.68
CA GLU A 468 -32.39 -3.60 -6.50
C GLU A 468 -33.53 -4.20 -5.70
N SER A 469 -34.36 -3.33 -5.13
CA SER A 469 -35.80 -3.54 -5.16
C SER A 469 -36.48 -2.20 -5.31
N LYS A 470 -37.14 -2.01 -6.46
CA LYS A 470 -38.03 -0.89 -6.72
C LYS A 470 -39.04 -0.80 -5.59
N VAL A 471 -39.07 0.37 -4.93
CA VAL A 471 -39.99 0.69 -3.83
C VAL A 471 -41.47 0.57 -4.25
N ASP A 472 -41.74 0.52 -5.56
CA ASP A 472 -43.09 0.52 -6.12
C ASP A 472 -43.70 -0.88 -6.35
N GLU A 473 -42.99 -1.98 -6.04
CA GLU A 473 -43.49 -3.37 -6.23
C GLU A 473 -43.79 -4.13 -4.93
N ILE A 474 -43.74 -3.49 -3.75
CA ILE A 474 -44.17 -4.12 -2.49
C ILE A 474 -45.64 -3.74 -2.21
N GLU A 475 -46.55 -4.35 -2.96
CA GLU A 475 -47.93 -4.50 -2.51
C GLU A 475 -47.98 -5.46 -1.32
N GLU A 476 -48.64 -4.99 -0.26
CA GLU A 476 -49.17 -5.70 0.91
C GLU A 476 -48.73 -7.16 1.14
N GLY A 477 -47.77 -7.37 2.04
CA GLY A 477 -47.84 -8.53 2.94
C GLY A 477 -46.64 -9.48 3.02
N THR A 478 -45.51 -9.23 2.35
CA THR A 478 -44.33 -10.10 2.52
C THR A 478 -43.31 -9.42 3.41
N ARG A 479 -43.14 -9.96 4.62
CA ARG A 479 -42.02 -9.65 5.51
C ARG A 479 -40.73 -10.00 4.78
N VAL A 480 -39.86 -9.01 4.64
CA VAL A 480 -38.48 -9.18 4.21
C VAL A 480 -37.73 -9.71 5.42
N ASP A 481 -37.30 -10.97 5.35
CA ASP A 481 -36.46 -11.59 6.38
C ASP A 481 -35.06 -10.95 6.39
N ASP A 482 -34.47 -10.93 7.59
CA ASP A 482 -33.47 -9.96 7.98
C ASP A 482 -32.00 -10.43 7.84
N ASP A 483 -31.76 -11.47 7.04
CA ASP A 483 -30.45 -12.09 6.86
C ASP A 483 -29.65 -11.40 5.74
N TRP A 484 -28.84 -10.39 6.10
CA TRP A 484 -27.74 -9.92 5.23
C TRP A 484 -26.51 -10.77 5.52
N GLU A 485 -26.54 -12.03 5.09
CA GLU A 485 -25.30 -12.66 4.63
C GLU A 485 -24.94 -11.95 3.31
N ILE A 486 -23.70 -11.51 3.16
CA ILE A 486 -23.14 -11.44 1.81
C ILE A 486 -23.20 -12.89 1.34
N ASP A 487 -24.25 -13.23 0.59
CA ASP A 487 -24.30 -14.50 -0.12
C ASP A 487 -23.08 -14.47 -1.04
N THR A 488 -22.03 -15.20 -0.65
CA THR A 488 -20.76 -15.27 -1.38
C THR A 488 -20.96 -15.83 -2.79
N ASN A 489 -22.15 -16.37 -3.09
CA ASN A 489 -22.56 -16.80 -4.43
C ASN A 489 -23.29 -15.71 -5.24
N LYS A 490 -23.58 -14.53 -4.68
CA LYS A 490 -24.20 -13.42 -5.41
C LYS A 490 -23.17 -12.36 -5.79
N PRO A 491 -23.16 -11.91 -7.06
CA PRO A 491 -22.21 -10.91 -7.53
C PRO A 491 -22.44 -9.57 -6.80
N VAL A 492 -21.36 -8.99 -6.28
CA VAL A 492 -21.39 -7.62 -5.77
C VAL A 492 -21.44 -6.66 -6.95
N ALA A 493 -22.34 -5.66 -6.91
CA ALA A 493 -22.42 -4.66 -7.96
C ALA A 493 -21.28 -3.64 -7.82
N ILE A 494 -20.41 -3.60 -8.82
CA ILE A 494 -19.36 -2.60 -8.96
C ILE A 494 -19.90 -1.52 -9.89
N GLU A 495 -20.01 -0.28 -9.40
CA GLU A 495 -20.36 0.87 -10.24
C GLU A 495 -19.12 1.72 -10.47
N CYS A 496 -18.74 1.85 -11.73
CA CYS A 496 -17.65 2.72 -12.16
C CYS A 496 -18.20 4.03 -12.73
N HIS A 497 -17.58 5.14 -12.33
CA HIS A 497 -17.95 6.47 -12.74
C HIS A 497 -16.70 7.20 -13.27
N PRO A 498 -16.81 8.00 -14.35
CA PRO A 498 -15.70 8.83 -14.81
C PRO A 498 -15.18 9.75 -13.71
N LEU A 499 -13.85 9.94 -13.66
CA LEU A 499 -13.23 10.83 -12.67
C LEU A 499 -13.71 12.27 -12.78
N VAL A 500 -13.89 12.92 -11.62
CA VAL A 500 -14.25 14.33 -11.53
C VAL A 500 -12.98 15.19 -11.59
N ASP A 501 -12.99 16.18 -12.49
CA ASP A 501 -11.94 17.19 -12.65
C ASP A 501 -11.85 18.10 -11.38
N VAL A 502 -10.64 18.29 -10.83
CA VAL A 502 -10.43 19.10 -9.61
C VAL A 502 -10.94 20.53 -9.75
N ARG A 503 -10.81 21.14 -10.93
CA ARG A 503 -11.29 22.50 -11.16
C ARG A 503 -12.81 22.53 -11.12
N LYS A 504 -13.50 21.59 -11.76
CA LYS A 504 -14.97 21.46 -11.67
C LYS A 504 -15.44 21.26 -10.23
N LEU A 505 -14.73 20.43 -9.46
CA LEU A 505 -15.02 20.21 -8.05
C LEU A 505 -14.87 21.51 -7.23
N VAL A 506 -13.76 22.24 -7.40
CA VAL A 506 -13.53 23.52 -6.71
C VAL A 506 -14.56 24.57 -7.12
N GLU A 507 -15.01 24.59 -8.38
CA GLU A 507 -16.08 25.49 -8.84
C GLU A 507 -17.45 25.15 -8.25
N THR A 508 -17.67 23.89 -7.85
CA THR A 508 -18.93 23.39 -7.27
C THR A 508 -19.03 23.63 -5.76
N LEU A 509 -17.90 23.59 -5.05
CA LEU A 509 -17.80 23.82 -3.59
C LEU A 509 -17.80 25.31 -3.24
#